data_AF-A0A818R2K1-F1
#
_entry.id   AF-A0A818R2K1-F1
#
_cell.length_a   1.000
_cell.length_b   1.000
_cell.length_c   1.000
_cell.angle_alpha   90.00
_cell.angle_beta   90.00
_cell.angle_gamma   90.00
#
_symmetry.space_group_name_H-M   'P 1'
#
loop_
_entity.id
_entity.type
_entity.pdbx_description
1 polymer ?
#
loop_
_entity_poly.entity_id
_entity_poly.type
_entity_poly.pdbx_seq_one_letter_code
_entity_poly.pdbx_strand_id
1 'polypeptide(L)'
;MTDIYSIKPGTVFAWFMLVLVIRRIVLIVMLIASGIAKSSGAASQPVEVARNGGSGKNAKESDQADLGTLINTAITNDSENDTYFLILYLATGIYSYSVNVDVLRMIVYGAVYLFARIIHSVVLILELQPYRTLAYLIGLMCTLAISIDLVVTMSRSTN
;
A
#
# COMPACT_ATOMS: atom_id res chain seq x y z
N MET A 1 22.35 22.73 8.89
CA MET A 1 21.35 22.90 7.81
C MET A 1 22.01 22.43 6.54
N THR A 2 21.78 21.18 6.14
CA THR A 2 22.30 20.62 4.89
C THR A 2 21.42 21.10 3.74
N ASP A 3 22.02 21.74 2.75
CA ASP A 3 21.33 22.24 1.57
C ASP A 3 20.53 21.12 0.90
N ILE A 4 19.21 21.33 0.82
CA ILE A 4 18.25 20.44 0.15
C ILE A 4 18.65 20.24 -1.34
N TYR A 5 19.46 21.15 -1.88
CA TYR A 5 20.00 21.13 -3.24
C TYR A 5 21.06 20.05 -3.51
N SER A 6 21.67 19.43 -2.50
CA SER A 6 22.66 18.35 -2.73
C SER A 6 22.01 16.96 -2.86
N ILE A 7 20.70 16.84 -2.65
CA ILE A 7 20.02 15.55 -2.64
C ILE A 7 19.72 15.16 -4.08
N LYS A 8 20.29 14.04 -4.54
CA LYS A 8 20.01 13.53 -5.88
C LYS A 8 18.57 12.98 -5.94
N PRO A 9 17.83 13.16 -7.04
CA PRO A 9 16.49 12.58 -7.22
C PRO A 9 16.47 11.06 -6.98
N GLY A 10 17.51 10.36 -7.42
CA GLY A 10 17.67 8.91 -7.21
C GLY A 10 17.73 8.51 -5.74
N THR A 11 18.37 9.31 -4.89
CA THR A 11 18.38 9.06 -3.43
C THR A 11 17.01 9.24 -2.81
N VAL A 12 16.24 10.26 -3.24
CA VAL A 12 14.85 10.45 -2.76
C VAL A 12 13.98 9.27 -3.19
N PHE A 13 14.07 8.85 -4.45
CA PHE A 13 13.38 7.67 -4.95
C PHE A 13 13.67 6.43 -4.10
N ALA A 14 14.96 6.14 -3.87
CA ALA A 14 15.39 4.97 -3.12
C ALA A 14 14.84 4.94 -1.70
N TRP A 15 14.85 6.08 -1.00
CA TRP A 15 14.30 6.18 0.37
C TRP A 15 12.80 5.91 0.41
N PHE A 16 12.01 6.54 -0.48
CA PHE A 16 10.57 6.30 -0.52
C PHE A 16 10.23 4.88 -0.94
N MET A 17 10.96 4.32 -1.92
CA MET A 17 10.81 2.92 -2.34
C MET A 17 11.10 1.97 -1.17
N LEU A 18 12.19 2.18 -0.44
CA LEU A 18 12.53 1.39 0.74
C LEU A 18 11.41 1.43 1.79
N VAL A 19 10.89 2.62 2.11
CA VAL A 19 9.82 2.76 3.11
C VAL A 19 8.53 2.06 2.67
N LEU A 20 8.15 2.18 1.39
CA LEU A 20 6.98 1.50 0.84
C LEU A 20 7.14 -0.03 0.88
N VAL A 21 8.33 -0.55 0.56
CA VAL A 21 8.64 -1.98 0.64
C VAL A 21 8.62 -2.48 2.08
N ILE A 22 9.23 -1.75 3.02
CA ILE A 22 9.21 -2.10 4.45
C ILE A 22 7.76 -2.17 4.95
N ARG A 23 6.94 -1.15 4.65
CA ARG A 23 5.50 -1.16 4.98
C ARG A 23 4.82 -2.42 4.44
N ARG A 24 5.09 -2.78 3.17
CA ARG A 24 4.49 -3.96 2.55
C ARG A 24 4.90 -5.26 3.26
N ILE A 25 6.17 -5.39 3.64
CA ILE A 25 6.67 -6.55 4.40
C ILE A 25 5.92 -6.65 5.74
N VAL A 26 5.72 -5.53 6.45
CA VAL A 26 4.98 -5.51 7.71
C VAL A 26 3.54 -6.03 7.54
N LEU A 27 2.84 -5.61 6.48
CA LEU A 27 1.47 -6.10 6.19
C LEU A 27 1.44 -7.61 5.87
N ILE A 28 2.41 -8.10 5.11
CA ILE A 28 2.52 -9.55 4.79
C ILE A 28 2.79 -10.36 6.06
N VAL A 29 3.66 -9.87 6.95
CA VAL A 29 3.93 -10.53 8.24
C VAL A 29 2.67 -10.57 9.11
N MET A 30 1.87 -9.50 9.14
CA MET A 30 0.58 -9.50 9.85
C MET A 30 -0.40 -10.53 9.28
N LEU A 31 -0.45 -10.72 7.94
CA LEU A 31 -1.27 -11.76 7.32
C LEU A 31 -0.80 -13.16 7.72
N ILE A 32 0.51 -13.41 7.68
CA ILE A 32 1.09 -14.71 8.07
C ILE A 32 0.82 -14.98 9.55
N ALA A 33 1.00 -13.99 10.43
CA ALA A 33 0.71 -14.12 11.86
C ALA A 33 -0.78 -14.44 12.11
N SER A 34 -1.68 -13.80 11.38
CA SER A 34 -3.13 -14.10 11.42
C SER A 34 -3.43 -15.51 10.91
N GLY A 35 -2.72 -15.97 9.88
CA GLY A 35 -2.81 -17.34 9.35
C GLY A 35 -2.23 -18.43 10.26
N ILE A 36 -1.16 -18.13 11.02
CA ILE A 36 -0.56 -19.05 11.99
C ILE A 36 -1.39 -19.12 13.29
N ALA A 37 -1.98 -18.00 13.73
CA ALA A 37 -2.94 -18.00 14.82
C ALA A 37 -4.13 -18.94 14.51
N LYS A 38 -4.55 -19.02 13.24
CA LYS A 38 -5.56 -19.96 12.74
C LYS A 38 -5.12 -21.43 12.86
N SER A 39 -3.89 -21.78 12.44
CA SER A 39 -3.43 -23.18 12.50
C SER A 39 -3.17 -23.67 13.93
N SER A 40 -2.76 -22.77 14.82
CA SER A 40 -2.49 -23.08 16.22
C SER A 40 -3.78 -23.25 17.05
N GLY A 41 -4.86 -22.54 16.70
CA GLY A 41 -6.19 -22.71 17.32
C GLY A 41 -7.03 -23.84 16.71
N ALA A 42 -6.87 -24.14 15.41
CA ALA A 42 -7.59 -25.22 14.73
C ALA A 42 -7.05 -26.63 15.05
N ALA A 43 -5.84 -26.74 15.62
CA ALA A 43 -5.28 -28.01 16.08
C ALA A 43 -5.96 -28.57 17.35
N SER A 44 -6.98 -27.89 17.88
CA SER A 44 -7.78 -28.34 19.05
C SER A 44 -9.24 -28.67 18.72
N GLN A 45 -9.59 -28.92 17.46
CA GLN A 45 -10.87 -29.57 17.16
C GLN A 45 -10.68 -31.08 17.00
N PRO A 46 -11.09 -31.91 17.98
CA PRO A 46 -11.11 -33.35 17.81
C PRO A 46 -12.11 -33.72 16.72
N VAL A 47 -11.81 -34.85 16.07
CA VAL A 47 -12.40 -35.49 14.88
C VAL A 47 -13.92 -35.83 14.99
N GLU A 48 -14.67 -35.17 15.86
CA GLU A 48 -16.03 -35.58 16.28
C GLU A 48 -17.19 -34.78 15.66
N VAL A 49 -16.94 -33.82 14.77
CA VAL A 49 -18.01 -32.99 14.16
C VAL A 49 -18.43 -33.47 12.77
N ALA A 50 -17.69 -34.41 12.15
CA ALA A 50 -18.01 -34.89 10.80
C ALA A 50 -19.10 -36.00 10.75
N ARG A 51 -19.60 -36.47 11.91
CA ARG A 51 -20.49 -37.66 11.95
C ARG A 51 -21.95 -37.39 12.32
N ASN A 52 -22.30 -36.25 12.91
CA ASN A 52 -23.70 -35.96 13.25
C ASN A 52 -24.14 -34.62 12.67
N GLY A 53 -25.03 -34.70 11.68
CA GLY A 53 -25.80 -33.57 11.20
C GLY A 53 -26.45 -32.85 12.37
N GLY A 54 -26.08 -31.59 12.56
CA GLY A 54 -26.49 -30.78 13.69
C GLY A 54 -26.50 -29.32 13.31
N SER A 55 -27.67 -28.85 12.89
CA SER A 55 -28.04 -27.45 12.84
C SER A 55 -27.76 -26.79 14.20
N GLY A 56 -27.07 -25.65 14.19
CA GLY A 56 -27.08 -24.71 15.32
C GLY A 56 -25.72 -24.19 15.77
N LYS A 57 -25.53 -22.89 15.54
CA LYS A 57 -24.65 -21.95 16.29
C LYS A 57 -23.13 -22.14 16.13
N ASN A 58 -22.55 -21.36 15.22
CA ASN A 58 -21.23 -20.75 15.42
C ASN A 58 -21.13 -19.42 14.62
N ALA A 59 -21.83 -18.39 15.09
CA ALA A 59 -21.73 -17.01 14.59
C ALA A 59 -20.40 -16.30 14.98
N LYS A 60 -19.29 -17.05 15.06
CA LYS A 60 -17.94 -16.52 15.32
C LYS A 60 -16.88 -17.04 14.34
N GLU A 61 -17.24 -17.99 13.48
CA GLU A 61 -16.36 -18.54 12.45
C GLU A 61 -16.46 -17.75 11.13
N SER A 62 -17.45 -16.86 11.00
CA SER A 62 -17.68 -16.01 9.83
C SER A 62 -16.78 -14.77 9.78
N ASP A 63 -16.47 -14.11 10.90
CA ASP A 63 -15.73 -12.84 10.92
C ASP A 63 -14.23 -13.01 10.59
N GLN A 64 -13.63 -14.13 10.98
CA GLN A 64 -12.19 -14.37 10.79
C GLN A 64 -11.84 -14.99 9.43
N ALA A 65 -12.77 -15.74 8.83
CA ALA A 65 -12.68 -16.11 7.41
C ALA A 65 -12.75 -14.86 6.53
N ASP A 66 -13.52 -13.86 6.95
CA ASP A 66 -13.67 -12.56 6.28
C ASP A 66 -12.39 -11.70 6.44
N LEU A 67 -11.78 -11.65 7.62
CA LEU A 67 -10.56 -10.86 7.82
C LEU A 67 -9.40 -11.33 6.93
N GLY A 68 -9.19 -12.65 6.80
CA GLY A 68 -8.12 -13.19 5.96
C GLY A 68 -8.31 -12.89 4.46
N THR A 69 -9.54 -12.98 3.96
CA THR A 69 -9.88 -12.60 2.57
C THR A 69 -9.77 -11.10 2.38
N LEU A 70 -10.23 -10.28 3.34
CA LEU A 70 -10.13 -8.82 3.31
C LEU A 70 -8.68 -8.34 3.27
N ILE A 71 -7.79 -8.93 4.07
CA ILE A 71 -6.35 -8.59 4.05
C ILE A 71 -5.71 -9.03 2.74
N ASN A 72 -6.07 -10.20 2.21
CA ASN A 72 -5.53 -10.65 0.92
C ASN A 72 -5.97 -9.74 -0.24
N THR A 73 -7.24 -9.34 -0.28
CA THR A 73 -7.75 -8.35 -1.26
C THR A 73 -7.06 -7.00 -1.08
N ALA A 74 -6.82 -6.56 0.15
CA ALA A 74 -6.10 -5.32 0.43
C ALA A 74 -4.65 -5.37 -0.04
N ILE A 75 -3.95 -6.49 0.15
CA ILE A 75 -2.57 -6.69 -0.31
C ILE A 75 -2.51 -6.70 -1.84
N THR A 76 -3.44 -7.38 -2.51
CA THR A 76 -3.47 -7.41 -3.98
C THR A 76 -3.73 -6.02 -4.54
N ASN A 77 -4.71 -5.30 -4.00
CA ASN A 77 -5.03 -3.93 -4.42
C ASN A 77 -3.86 -2.96 -4.16
N ASP A 78 -3.25 -3.05 -2.96
CA ASP A 78 -2.06 -2.27 -2.65
C ASP A 78 -0.88 -2.64 -3.55
N SER A 79 -0.73 -3.92 -3.93
CA SER A 79 0.36 -4.35 -4.81
C SER A 79 0.26 -3.78 -6.22
N GLU A 80 -0.94 -3.69 -6.79
CA GLU A 80 -1.16 -3.12 -8.12
C GLU A 80 -0.89 -1.62 -8.08
N ASN A 81 -1.56 -0.89 -7.17
CA ASN A 81 -1.45 0.56 -7.12
C ASN A 81 -0.07 1.06 -6.64
N ASP A 82 0.59 0.36 -5.70
CA ASP A 82 1.98 0.70 -5.30
C ASP A 82 2.96 0.46 -6.46
N THR A 83 2.75 -0.60 -7.25
CA THR A 83 3.59 -0.89 -8.43
C THR A 83 3.46 0.21 -9.49
N TYR A 84 2.23 0.61 -9.82
CA TYR A 84 1.99 1.69 -10.78
C TYR A 84 2.61 3.01 -10.30
N PHE A 85 2.43 3.36 -9.02
CA PHE A 85 3.01 4.56 -8.45
C PHE A 85 4.55 4.53 -8.50
N LEU A 86 5.18 3.42 -8.10
CA LEU A 86 6.65 3.31 -8.11
C LEU A 86 7.24 3.45 -9.51
N ILE A 87 6.60 2.91 -10.54
CA ILE A 87 7.05 3.05 -11.94
C ILE A 87 6.98 4.52 -12.37
N LEU A 88 5.86 5.20 -12.11
CA LEU A 88 5.70 6.62 -12.45
C LEU A 88 6.65 7.51 -11.65
N TYR A 89 6.88 7.18 -10.37
CA TYR A 89 7.78 7.90 -9.49
C TYR A 89 9.25 7.73 -9.92
N LEU A 90 9.63 6.54 -10.37
CA LEU A 90 10.95 6.29 -10.97
C LEU A 90 11.13 7.08 -12.27
N ALA A 91 10.13 7.03 -13.17
CA ALA A 91 10.17 7.77 -14.43
C ALA A 91 10.32 9.28 -14.20
N THR A 92 9.58 9.82 -13.23
CA THR A 92 9.68 11.22 -12.80
C THR A 92 11.07 11.54 -12.24
N GLY A 93 11.67 10.64 -11.47
CA GLY A 93 13.03 10.83 -10.94
C GLY A 93 14.12 10.81 -11.99
N ILE A 94 14.03 9.92 -12.98
CA ILE A 94 14.95 9.88 -14.12
C ILE A 94 14.84 11.17 -14.93
N TYR A 95 13.62 11.62 -15.21
CA TYR A 95 13.37 12.82 -15.99
C TYR A 95 13.81 14.10 -15.25
N SER A 96 13.55 14.17 -13.95
CA SER A 96 13.97 15.31 -13.12
C SER A 96 15.49 15.42 -13.06
N TYR A 97 16.20 14.28 -13.08
CA TYR A 97 17.65 14.27 -13.19
C TYR A 97 18.16 14.79 -14.55
N SER A 98 17.51 14.42 -15.66
CA SER A 98 17.94 14.87 -16.99
C SER A 98 17.67 16.36 -17.25
N VAL A 99 16.59 16.91 -16.70
CA VAL A 99 16.15 18.29 -16.97
C VAL A 99 16.48 19.25 -15.80
N ASN A 100 17.20 18.79 -14.77
CA ASN A 100 17.50 19.55 -13.55
C ASN A 100 16.25 20.19 -12.91
N VAL A 101 15.16 19.42 -12.84
CA VAL A 101 13.89 19.87 -12.23
C VAL A 101 13.98 19.77 -10.71
N ASP A 102 13.27 20.67 -10.01
CA ASP A 102 13.20 20.73 -8.55
C ASP A 102 12.84 19.39 -7.90
N VAL A 103 13.78 18.85 -7.12
CA VAL A 103 13.65 17.62 -6.32
C VAL A 103 12.49 17.70 -5.32
N LEU A 104 12.10 18.91 -4.93
CA LEU A 104 11.01 19.18 -4.00
C LEU A 104 9.68 18.59 -4.48
N ARG A 105 9.42 18.56 -5.80
CA ARG A 105 8.19 17.98 -6.36
C ARG A 105 8.10 16.48 -6.07
N MET A 106 9.20 15.74 -6.26
CA MET A 106 9.26 14.32 -5.92
C MET A 106 8.99 14.09 -4.44
N ILE A 107 9.62 14.88 -3.56
CA ILE A 107 9.43 14.74 -2.11
C ILE A 107 7.96 14.94 -1.74
N VAL A 108 7.27 15.93 -2.33
CA VAL A 108 5.86 16.19 -2.07
C VAL A 108 4.98 15.01 -2.54
N TYR A 109 5.15 14.54 -3.78
CA TYR A 109 4.36 13.40 -4.28
C TYR A 109 4.63 12.12 -3.48
N GLY A 110 5.88 11.84 -3.18
CA GLY A 110 6.28 10.69 -2.36
C GLY A 110 5.68 10.75 -0.96
N ALA A 111 5.72 11.91 -0.31
CA ALA A 111 5.16 12.10 1.03
C ALA A 111 3.64 11.97 1.04
N VAL A 112 2.94 12.64 0.12
CA VAL A 112 1.47 12.58 0.02
C VAL A 112 0.99 11.15 -0.22
N TYR A 113 1.64 10.44 -1.16
CA TYR A 113 1.31 9.05 -1.44
C TYR A 113 1.56 8.15 -0.22
N LEU A 114 2.74 8.28 0.41
CA LEU A 114 3.08 7.49 1.59
C LEU A 114 2.09 7.73 2.74
N PHE A 115 1.70 8.98 3.01
CA PHE A 115 0.72 9.30 4.04
C PHE A 115 -0.65 8.70 3.71
N ALA A 116 -1.12 8.82 2.46
CA ALA A 116 -2.38 8.21 2.04
C ALA A 116 -2.36 6.68 2.26
N ARG A 117 -1.23 6.03 1.99
CA ARG A 117 -1.05 4.59 2.20
C ARG A 117 -0.98 4.18 3.67
N ILE A 118 -0.33 4.98 4.52
CA ILE A 118 -0.32 4.76 5.98
C ILE A 118 -1.74 4.86 6.51
N ILE A 119 -2.48 5.91 6.14
CA ILE A 119 -3.88 6.09 6.55
C ILE A 119 -4.74 4.92 6.04
N HIS A 120 -4.57 4.51 4.79
CA HIS A 120 -5.29 3.35 4.23
C HIS A 120 -5.04 2.09 5.06
N SER A 121 -3.79 1.79 5.43
CA SER A 121 -3.43 0.65 6.26
C SER A 121 -3.99 0.75 7.69
N VAL A 122 -3.98 1.93 8.31
CA VAL A 122 -4.56 2.13 9.66
C VAL A 122 -6.07 1.91 9.63
N VAL A 123 -6.76 2.50 8.65
CA VAL A 123 -8.20 2.37 8.51
C VAL A 123 -8.61 0.94 8.15
N LEU A 124 -7.75 0.20 7.43
CA LEU A 124 -7.94 -1.23 7.16
C LEU A 124 -7.99 -2.02 8.47
N ILE A 125 -7.03 -1.80 9.37
CA ILE A 125 -6.94 -2.51 10.66
C ILE A 125 -8.13 -2.18 11.57
N LEU A 126 -8.62 -0.94 11.52
CA LEU A 126 -9.76 -0.50 12.31
C LEU A 126 -11.12 -0.85 11.68
N GLU A 127 -11.13 -1.45 10.48
CA GLU A 127 -12.34 -1.79 9.73
C GLU A 127 -13.32 -0.60 9.52
N LEU A 128 -12.80 0.64 9.54
CA LEU A 128 -13.61 1.85 9.43
C LEU A 128 -14.02 2.12 7.98
N GLN A 129 -15.19 1.59 7.58
CA GLN A 129 -15.91 2.09 6.41
C GLN A 129 -16.59 3.42 6.78
N PRO A 130 -16.56 4.48 5.93
CA PRO A 130 -16.17 4.57 4.51
C PRO A 130 -14.74 5.09 4.27
N TYR A 131 -13.97 5.33 5.33
CA TYR A 131 -12.66 6.00 5.25
C TYR A 131 -11.63 5.20 4.45
N ARG A 132 -11.78 3.86 4.36
CA ARG A 132 -10.94 2.99 3.53
C ARG A 132 -10.97 3.42 2.06
N THR A 133 -12.18 3.64 1.53
CA THR A 133 -12.37 4.02 0.13
C THR A 133 -11.84 5.43 -0.15
N LEU A 134 -12.02 6.36 0.80
CA LEU A 134 -11.46 7.71 0.69
C LEU A 134 -9.92 7.70 0.67
N ALA A 135 -9.29 6.96 1.57
CA ALA A 135 -7.83 6.84 1.60
C ALA A 135 -7.28 6.20 0.32
N TYR A 136 -7.96 5.18 -0.22
CA TYR A 136 -7.63 4.61 -1.52
C TYR A 136 -7.75 5.64 -2.66
N LEU A 137 -8.85 6.40 -2.69
CA LEU A 137 -9.09 7.42 -3.71
C LEU A 137 -8.02 8.52 -3.67
N ILE A 138 -7.60 8.95 -2.48
CA ILE A 138 -6.52 9.95 -2.33
C ILE A 138 -5.21 9.41 -2.92
N GLY A 139 -4.86 8.15 -2.64
CA GLY A 139 -3.70 7.51 -3.23
C GLY A 139 -3.78 7.45 -4.76
N LEU A 140 -4.95 7.08 -5.30
CA LEU A 140 -5.20 7.02 -6.74
C LEU A 140 -5.15 8.40 -7.42
N MET A 141 -5.71 9.44 -6.78
CA MET A 141 -5.60 10.82 -7.25
C MET A 141 -4.15 11.30 -7.26
N CYS A 142 -3.33 10.88 -6.30
CA CYS A 142 -1.90 11.18 -6.30
C CYS A 142 -1.18 10.50 -7.48
N THR A 143 -1.50 9.22 -7.76
CA THR A 143 -0.96 8.49 -8.91
C THR A 143 -1.37 9.13 -10.24
N LEU A 144 -2.59 9.66 -10.33
CA LEU A 144 -3.07 10.39 -11.51
C LEU A 144 -2.44 11.78 -11.63
N ALA A 145 -2.22 12.47 -10.51
CA ALA A 145 -1.55 13.78 -10.50
C ALA A 145 -0.10 13.67 -11.00
N ILE A 146 0.66 12.67 -10.53
CA ILE A 146 2.04 12.47 -10.98
C ILE A 146 2.12 12.02 -12.45
N SER A 147 1.15 11.24 -12.94
CA SER A 147 1.12 10.86 -14.36
C SER A 147 0.89 12.07 -15.27
N ILE A 148 -0.04 12.96 -14.90
CA ILE A 148 -0.29 14.20 -15.64
C ILE A 148 0.93 15.12 -15.57
N ASP A 149 1.51 15.33 -14.38
CA ASP A 149 2.68 16.19 -14.20
C ASP A 149 3.88 15.69 -15.02
N LEU A 150 4.07 14.36 -15.09
CA LEU A 150 5.11 13.75 -15.92
C LEU A 150 4.90 14.06 -17.42
N VAL A 151 3.69 13.87 -17.94
CA VAL A 151 3.36 14.15 -19.34
C VAL A 151 3.54 15.63 -19.68
N VAL A 152 3.06 16.52 -18.81
CA VAL A 152 3.21 17.97 -18.98
C VAL A 152 4.69 18.36 -18.97
N THR A 153 5.47 17.82 -18.03
CA THR A 153 6.91 18.11 -17.93
C THR A 153 7.66 17.62 -19.15
N MET A 154 7.34 16.43 -19.67
CA MET A 154 7.90 15.90 -20.92
C MET A 154 7.55 16.77 -22.13
N SER A 155 6.28 17.18 -22.25
CA SER A 155 5.82 18.05 -23.34
C SER A 155 6.51 19.41 -23.34
N ARG A 156 6.76 19.99 -22.16
CA ARG A 156 7.41 21.30 -22.03
C ARG A 156 8.90 21.27 -22.33
N SER A 157 9.55 20.12 -22.21
CA SER A 157 10.99 19.98 -22.53
C SER A 157 11.26 19.73 -24.02
N THR A 158 10.23 19.38 -24.80
CA THR A 158 10.38 19.09 -26.23
C THR A 158 10.20 20.35 -27.10
N ASN A 159 9.59 21.41 -26.54
CA ASN A 159 9.48 22.73 -27.15
C ASN A 159 10.57 23.66 -26.62
#